data_AF-A0A7Y8WKW9-F1
#
_entry.id   AF-A0A7Y8WKW9-F1
#
_cell.length_a   1.000
_cell.length_b   1.000
_cell.length_c   1.000
_cell.angle_alpha   90.00
_cell.angle_beta   90.00
_cell.angle_gamma   90.00
#
_symmetry.space_group_name_H-M   'P 1'
#
loop_
_entity.id
_entity.type
_entity.pdbx_description
1 polymer ?
#
loop_
_entity_poly.entity_id
_entity_poly.type
_entity_poly.pdbx_seq_one_letter_code
_entity_poly.pdbx_strand_id
1 'polypeptide(L)' 'MPAIIGPVQIVNVSGGVVQFGDTVYISPKSASKTNAGSGGFNTGGIIFTASGISGTNVLDADLIDQPIGGNN' A
#
# COMPACT_ATOMS: atom_id res chain seq x y z
N MET A 1 -6.12 -28.09 6.24
CA MET A 1 -4.93 -28.97 6.04
C MET A 1 -3.73 -28.41 6.82
N PRO A 2 -2.87 -29.23 7.48
CA PRO A 2 -1.70 -28.71 8.19
C PRO A 2 -0.70 -28.08 7.22
N ALA A 3 -0.22 -26.87 7.51
CA ALA A 3 0.97 -26.33 6.88
C ALA A 3 2.19 -26.66 7.73
N ILE A 4 3.10 -27.45 7.18
CA ILE A 4 4.44 -27.66 7.73
C ILE A 4 5.36 -26.72 6.96
N ILE A 5 5.85 -25.68 7.64
CA ILE A 5 6.72 -24.67 7.05
C ILE A 5 8.09 -24.78 7.70
N GLY A 6 9.14 -24.83 6.87
CA GLY A 6 10.53 -24.76 7.33
C GLY A 6 10.93 -23.34 7.77
N PRO A 7 12.23 -23.02 7.88
CA PRO A 7 12.65 -21.65 8.17
C PRO A 7 12.23 -20.72 7.02
N VAL A 8 11.40 -19.72 7.32
CA VAL A 8 10.95 -18.71 6.36
C VAL A 8 11.28 -17.32 6.90
N GLN A 9 11.79 -16.45 6.04
CA GLN A 9 12.02 -15.04 6.37
C GLN A 9 11.24 -14.17 5.39
N ILE A 10 10.33 -13.36 5.94
CA ILE A 10 9.59 -12.35 5.20
C ILE A 10 10.21 -11.01 5.57
N VAL A 11 10.88 -10.36 4.62
CA VAL A 11 11.62 -9.11 4.88
C VAL A 11 10.70 -7.91 4.86
N ASN A 12 9.69 -7.88 3.99
CA ASN A 12 8.65 -6.86 4.01
C ASN A 12 7.37 -7.37 3.32
N VAL A 13 6.22 -6.96 3.88
CA VAL A 13 4.91 -7.07 3.24
C VAL A 13 4.33 -5.67 3.19
N SER A 14 4.34 -5.07 2.01
CA SER A 14 3.87 -3.68 1.80
C SER A 14 2.34 -3.54 1.83
N GLY A 15 1.62 -4.67 1.77
CA GLY A 15 0.16 -4.74 1.90
C GLY A 15 -0.35 -6.18 1.70
N GLY A 16 -1.58 -6.44 2.14
CA GLY A 16 -2.23 -7.75 2.00
C GLY A 16 -1.92 -8.73 3.12
N VAL A 17 -2.05 -10.04 2.84
CA VAL A 17 -1.92 -11.11 3.84
C VAL A 17 -0.91 -12.14 3.35
N VAL A 18 0.01 -12.55 4.22
CA VAL A 18 0.82 -13.75 4.02
C VAL A 18 0.21 -14.86 4.86
N GLN A 19 -0.35 -15.87 4.20
CA GLN A 19 -0.93 -17.01 4.89
C GLN A 19 -0.28 -18.32 4.48
N PHE A 20 0.05 -19.10 5.51
CA PHE A 20 0.46 -20.50 5.40
C PHE A 20 -0.64 -21.39 5.98
N GLY A 21 -0.91 -22.50 5.29
CA GLY A 21 -1.98 -23.41 5.66
C GLY A 21 -3.23 -23.17 4.85
N ASP A 22 -4.31 -23.82 5.28
CA ASP A 22 -5.58 -23.82 4.57
C ASP A 22 -6.39 -22.57 4.91
N THR A 23 -7.06 -22.01 3.90
CA THR A 23 -7.78 -20.74 4.00
C THR A 23 -9.08 -20.87 3.22
N VAL A 24 -10.22 -20.65 3.88
CA VAL A 24 -11.52 -20.76 3.22
C VAL A 24 -11.84 -19.50 2.41
N TYR A 25 -11.54 -18.31 2.94
CA TYR A 25 -11.59 -17.04 2.19
C TYR A 25 -10.55 -16.05 2.76
N ILE A 26 -9.87 -15.33 1.87
CA ILE A 26 -8.96 -14.23 2.20
C ILE A 26 -9.26 -13.08 1.23
N SER A 27 -9.82 -12.00 1.75
CA SER A 27 -10.23 -10.84 0.96
C SER A 27 -9.60 -9.55 1.50
N PRO A 28 -8.27 -9.35 1.33
CA PRO A 28 -7.60 -8.14 1.76
C PRO A 28 -8.10 -6.98 0.92
N LYS A 29 -8.43 -5.87 1.58
CA LYS A 29 -8.91 -4.67 0.93
C LYS A 29 -7.98 -3.52 1.26
N SER A 30 -7.53 -2.82 0.24
CA SER A 30 -6.78 -1.59 0.39
C SER A 30 -7.36 -0.55 -0.55
N ALA A 31 -7.46 0.67 -0.05
CA ALA A 31 -7.70 1.83 -0.87
C ALA A 31 -6.74 2.90 -0.36
N SER A 32 -6.07 3.59 -1.29
CA SER A 32 -5.17 4.69 -0.97
C SER A 32 -5.40 5.80 -1.98
N LYS A 33 -5.44 7.03 -1.46
CA LYS A 33 -5.32 8.26 -2.25
C LYS A 33 -4.07 8.93 -1.76
N THR A 34 -3.15 9.18 -2.67
CA THR A 34 -1.90 9.82 -2.31
C THR A 34 -1.53 10.84 -3.35
N ASN A 35 -1.22 12.04 -2.86
CA ASN A 35 -0.80 13.16 -3.67
C ASN A 35 0.56 13.58 -3.12
N ALA A 36 1.55 13.75 -4.00
CA ALA A 36 2.84 14.25 -3.57
C ALA A 36 3.35 15.34 -4.51
N GLY A 37 4.00 16.32 -3.90
CA GLY A 37 4.59 17.47 -4.57
C GLY A 37 6.04 17.23 -4.99
N SER A 38 6.75 18.31 -5.31
CA SER A 38 8.17 18.28 -5.69
C SER A 38 9.01 17.66 -4.58
N GLY A 39 9.69 16.55 -4.91
CA GLY A 39 10.47 15.77 -3.95
C GLY A 39 9.70 14.72 -3.15
N GLY A 40 8.46 14.41 -3.55
CA GLY A 40 7.65 13.35 -2.98
C GLY A 40 8.16 11.93 -3.27
N PHE A 41 7.76 10.98 -2.42
CA PHE A 41 7.99 9.52 -2.55
C PHE A 41 9.42 9.04 -2.76
N ASN A 42 10.43 9.85 -2.41
CA ASN A 42 11.81 9.41 -2.48
C ASN A 42 12.07 8.27 -1.48
N THR A 43 12.57 7.14 -1.96
CA THR A 43 12.89 5.95 -1.16
C THR A 43 14.30 5.46 -1.49
N GLY A 44 15.18 5.29 -0.49
CA GLY A 44 16.58 4.93 -0.69
C GLY A 44 17.49 5.43 0.44
N GLY A 45 18.77 5.01 0.43
CA GLY A 45 19.72 5.32 1.51
C GLY A 45 20.38 6.71 1.42
N ILE A 46 20.70 7.18 0.21
CA ILE A 46 21.19 8.54 -0.02
C ILE A 46 20.35 9.15 -1.13
N ILE A 47 19.68 10.26 -0.82
CA ILE A 47 18.75 10.92 -1.73
C ILE A 47 19.09 12.41 -1.74
N PHE A 48 19.50 12.92 -2.90
CA PHE A 48 19.67 14.35 -3.14
C PHE A 48 18.51 14.85 -4.00
N THR A 49 17.62 15.62 -3.40
CA THR A 49 16.44 16.15 -4.08
C THR A 49 16.51 17.67 -4.12
N ALA A 50 16.71 18.22 -5.31
CA ALA A 50 16.62 19.66 -5.56
C ALA A 50 15.18 20.01 -5.99
N SER A 51 14.33 20.38 -5.03
CA SER A 51 12.93 20.74 -5.29
C SER A 51 12.79 22.23 -5.63
N GLY A 52 11.94 22.53 -6.62
CA GLY A 52 11.55 23.89 -7.01
C GLY A 52 10.20 24.30 -6.42
N ILE A 53 9.49 25.23 -7.07
CA ILE A 53 8.10 25.56 -6.73
C ILE A 53 7.23 24.32 -6.94
N SER A 54 6.48 23.93 -5.91
CA SER A 54 5.57 22.77 -5.95
C SER A 54 4.13 23.23 -5.77
N GLY A 55 3.26 22.85 -6.69
CA GLY A 55 1.81 22.98 -6.56
C GLY A 55 1.17 21.61 -6.70
N THR A 56 0.90 20.94 -5.57
CA THR A 56 0.21 19.64 -5.62
C THR A 56 -1.27 19.80 -6.02
N ASN A 57 -1.81 21.04 -5.96
CA ASN A 57 -3.12 21.52 -6.44
C ASN A 57 -4.15 20.40 -6.68
N VAL A 58 -4.59 19.77 -5.59
CA VAL A 58 -5.60 18.72 -5.64
C VAL A 58 -6.95 19.37 -5.41
N LEU A 59 -7.74 19.49 -6.47
CA LEU A 59 -9.14 19.86 -6.37
C LEU A 59 -9.93 18.56 -6.25
N ASP A 60 -10.38 18.26 -5.03
CA ASP A 60 -11.15 17.07 -4.71
C ASP A 60 -12.62 17.44 -4.54
N ALA A 61 -13.46 17.07 -5.51
CA ALA A 61 -14.88 17.42 -5.55
C ALA A 61 -15.78 16.17 -5.57
N ASP A 62 -15.25 15.06 -5.03
CA ASP A 62 -15.92 13.77 -5.05
C ASP A 62 -16.81 13.61 -3.81
N LEU A 63 -18.04 13.08 -3.99
CA LEU A 63 -18.98 12.82 -2.88
C LEU A 63 -18.61 11.55 -2.08
N ILE A 64 -17.95 10.59 -2.73
CA ILE A 64 -17.45 9.34 -2.12
C ILE A 64 -16.05 9.10 -2.64
N ASP A 65 -15.09 8.97 -1.72
CA ASP A 65 -13.67 8.83 -2.01
C ASP A 65 -13.10 7.61 -1.28
N GLN A 66 -12.47 6.69 -2.02
CA GLN A 66 -12.01 5.36 -1.56
C GLN A 66 -13.10 4.48 -0.90
N PRO A 67 -14.23 4.18 -1.57
CA PRO A 67 -15.19 3.22 -1.02
C PRO A 67 -14.63 1.79 -1.11
N ILE A 68 -14.31 1.21 0.04
CA ILE A 68 -13.98 -0.21 0.14
C ILE A 68 -15.28 -1.02 0.23
N GLY A 69 -15.82 -1.45 -0.91
CA GLY A 69 -17.06 -2.23 -1.01
C GLY A 69 -16.86 -3.75 -0.97
N GLY A 70 -17.83 -4.46 -0.36
CA GLY A 70 -17.95 -5.93 -0.42
C GLY A 70 -16.97 -6.72 0.45
N ASN A 71 -17.41 -7.90 0.87
CA ASN A 71 -16.63 -8.95 1.53
C ASN A 71 -17.38 -10.26 1.33
N ASN A 72 -17.26 -10.81 0.12
CA ASN A 72 -17.68 -12.18 -0.18
C ASN A 72 -16.45 -12.99 -0.59
#